data_AF-A0A2E7ZHU5-F1
#
_entry.id   AF-A0A2E7ZHU5-F1
#
_cell.length_a   1.000
_cell.length_b   1.000
_cell.length_c   1.000
_cell.angle_alpha   90.00
_cell.angle_beta   90.00
_cell.angle_gamma   90.00
#
_symmetry.space_group_name_H-M   'P 1'
#
loop_
_entity.id
_entity.type
_entity.pdbx_description
1 polymer ?
#
loop_
_entity_poly.entity_id
_entity_poly.type
_entity_poly.pdbx_seq_one_letter_code
_entity_poly.pdbx_strand_id
1 'polypeptide(L)'
;MQMQPSLPNPGSNFSLEDAHERGAIIFQTLGSCVPGLTFKAVRVIWPHPSSVEFWYGGDAIDGYELIEKLEGPLDYRKAAEVFESSEALQLPDAYFVEMKIKGLSGLWKEVILIAMNEELSWITEHLLSLNNRQLKQFRKANGPLMRGTRFNHTLLSQVTEIMQEKVVQADMGFSTFAELFKKSSAGKSLSLAELQQDLEAWIKKAKVRQKKLEREQERIRQKQERLLLPYRPDIEFVLKNLEQYANFDDFTPHQLQRNLERFLKEYILANHSLPNQTLYVFRWGVYIRQYQYRFAFTNKTRAIIRQGSKSEEKEITAVGSIDFKTIRKDLK
;
A
#
# COMPACT_ATOMS: atom_id res chain seq x y z
N MET A 1 30.77 30.71 41.98
CA MET A 1 30.05 29.87 41.01
C MET A 1 29.10 28.98 41.79
N GLN A 2 27.80 29.30 41.78
CA GLN A 2 26.78 28.42 42.36
C GLN A 2 26.58 27.25 41.40
N MET A 3 26.86 26.03 41.87
CA MET A 3 26.51 24.82 41.13
C MET A 3 24.97 24.73 41.08
N GLN A 4 24.42 24.72 39.87
CA GLN A 4 23.03 24.31 39.66
C GLN A 4 22.88 22.88 40.20
N PRO A 5 21.85 22.59 41.02
CA PRO A 5 21.59 21.23 41.42
C PRO A 5 21.17 20.44 40.18
N SER A 6 21.94 19.40 39.86
CA SER A 6 21.53 18.36 38.91
C SER A 6 20.18 17.82 39.32
N LEU A 7 19.19 17.91 38.41
CA LEU A 7 17.86 17.34 38.61
C LEU A 7 18.00 15.83 38.87
N PRO A 8 17.26 15.26 39.84
CA PRO A 8 17.31 13.84 40.11
C PRO A 8 16.82 13.05 38.89
N ASN A 9 17.50 11.95 38.62
CA ASN A 9 17.08 10.95 37.64
C ASN A 9 15.72 10.38 38.10
N PRO A 10 14.61 10.43 37.31
CA PRO A 10 13.26 10.19 37.83
C PRO A 10 12.90 8.72 38.10
N GLY A 11 13.87 7.80 38.09
CA GLY A 11 13.64 6.35 38.04
C GLY A 11 13.04 5.67 39.28
N SER A 12 12.34 6.39 40.18
CA SER A 12 11.57 5.74 41.26
C SER A 12 10.59 6.65 42.03
N ASN A 13 10.70 7.99 41.94
CA ASN A 13 9.82 8.93 42.65
C ASN A 13 9.20 9.96 41.69
N PHE A 14 8.49 9.48 40.68
CA PHE A 14 7.74 10.32 39.75
C PHE A 14 6.42 10.76 40.38
N SER A 15 6.38 11.95 40.99
CA SER A 15 5.12 12.57 41.43
C SER A 15 4.38 13.14 40.22
N LEU A 16 3.19 12.59 39.92
CA LEU A 16 2.33 13.10 38.84
C LEU A 16 1.84 14.52 39.11
N GLU A 17 1.71 14.92 40.37
CA GLU A 17 1.31 16.27 40.75
C GLU A 17 2.45 17.25 40.45
N ASP A 18 3.67 16.97 40.91
CA ASP A 18 4.85 17.77 40.63
C ASP A 18 5.16 17.85 39.13
N ALA A 19 4.99 16.74 38.41
CA ALA A 19 5.17 16.70 36.96
C ALA A 19 4.16 17.64 36.28
N HIS A 20 2.89 17.61 36.69
CA HIS A 20 1.86 18.49 36.14
C HIS A 20 2.13 19.97 36.44
N GLU A 21 2.53 20.30 37.67
CA GLU A 21 2.93 21.66 38.06
C GLU A 21 4.10 22.18 37.22
N ARG A 22 4.97 21.28 36.75
CA ARG A 22 6.08 21.57 35.85
C ARG A 22 5.71 21.54 34.37
N GLY A 23 4.43 21.50 34.05
CA GLY A 23 3.91 21.59 32.68
C GLY A 23 3.76 20.26 31.95
N ALA A 24 3.89 19.11 32.64
CA ALA A 24 3.64 17.82 32.02
C ALA A 24 2.17 17.63 31.64
N ILE A 25 1.96 16.94 30.52
CA ILE A 25 0.66 16.51 30.04
C ILE A 25 0.48 15.06 30.47
N ILE A 26 -0.63 14.78 31.15
CA ILE A 26 -0.84 13.48 31.78
C ILE A 26 -2.15 12.90 31.26
N PHE A 27 -2.08 11.68 30.76
CA PHE A 27 -3.21 10.85 30.39
C PHE A 27 -3.29 9.69 31.38
N GLN A 28 -4.35 9.66 32.18
CA GLN A 28 -4.63 8.57 33.11
C GLN A 28 -5.86 7.82 32.61
N THR A 29 -5.71 6.53 32.39
CA THR A 29 -6.78 5.65 31.93
C THR A 29 -7.02 4.56 32.94
N LEU A 30 -8.29 4.32 33.25
CA LEU A 30 -8.76 3.22 34.06
C LEU A 30 -9.54 2.28 33.16
N GLY A 31 -9.03 1.06 33.03
CA GLY A 31 -9.65 0.01 32.25
C GLY A 31 -10.09 -1.18 33.08
N SER A 32 -10.94 -2.02 32.52
CA SER A 32 -11.39 -3.29 33.09
C SER A 32 -11.56 -4.31 31.97
N CYS A 33 -10.87 -5.45 32.09
CA CYS A 33 -11.00 -6.57 31.17
C CYS A 33 -12.08 -7.57 31.60
N VAL A 34 -12.45 -7.58 32.89
CA VAL A 34 -13.54 -8.36 33.48
C VAL A 34 -14.07 -7.64 34.73
N PRO A 35 -15.36 -7.81 35.10
CA PRO A 35 -15.93 -7.20 36.30
C PRO A 35 -15.08 -7.51 37.55
N GLY A 36 -14.59 -6.47 38.22
CA GLY A 36 -13.79 -6.59 39.45
C GLY A 36 -12.27 -6.53 39.28
N LEU A 37 -11.75 -6.58 38.05
CA LEU A 37 -10.34 -6.29 37.74
C LEU A 37 -10.26 -4.98 36.98
N THR A 38 -9.73 -3.95 37.63
CA THR A 38 -9.40 -2.67 37.02
C THR A 38 -7.90 -2.52 36.89
N PHE A 39 -7.42 -2.02 35.76
CA PHE A 39 -6.02 -1.66 35.58
C PHE A 39 -5.91 -0.17 35.26
N LYS A 40 -4.92 0.47 35.88
CA LYS A 40 -4.55 1.86 35.63
C LYS A 40 -3.36 1.88 34.69
N ALA A 41 -3.44 2.72 33.68
CA ALA A 41 -2.32 3.08 32.84
C ALA A 41 -2.16 4.61 32.82
N VAL A 42 -0.90 5.06 32.83
CA VAL A 42 -0.53 6.47 32.86
C VAL A 42 0.48 6.73 31.77
N ARG A 43 0.19 7.72 30.93
CA ARG A 43 1.10 8.20 29.90
C ARG A 43 1.40 9.66 30.18
N VAL A 44 2.66 10.05 30.08
CA VAL A 44 3.09 11.42 30.39
C VAL A 44 3.94 11.96 29.25
N ILE A 45 3.58 13.15 28.77
CA ILE A 45 4.46 13.97 27.93
C ILE A 45 5.11 14.99 28.86
N TRP A 46 6.41 14.90 29.06
CA TRP A 46 7.17 15.79 29.91
C TRP A 46 8.03 16.75 29.07
N PRO A 47 7.61 18.02 28.92
CA PRO A 47 8.43 19.01 28.25
C PRO A 47 9.58 19.50 29.14
N HIS A 48 10.78 19.51 28.58
CA HIS A 48 11.97 20.18 29.11
C HIS A 48 12.39 21.31 28.16
N PRO A 49 13.28 22.23 28.57
CA PRO A 49 13.72 23.34 27.71
C PRO A 49 14.31 22.91 26.36
N SER A 50 14.97 21.75 26.31
CA SER A 50 15.69 21.25 25.12
C SER A 50 15.23 19.87 24.64
N SER A 51 14.24 19.27 25.29
CA SER A 51 13.73 17.95 24.91
C SER A 51 12.31 17.72 25.40
N VAL A 52 11.66 16.70 24.87
CA VAL A 52 10.36 16.22 25.34
C VAL A 52 10.48 14.72 25.58
N GLU A 53 10.08 14.26 26.76
CA GLU A 53 10.15 12.86 27.14
C GLU A 53 8.74 12.26 27.21
N PHE A 54 8.58 11.02 26.74
CA PHE A 54 7.32 10.28 26.75
C PHE A 54 7.47 9.11 27.69
N TRP A 55 6.67 9.10 28.75
CA TRP A 55 6.74 8.10 29.81
C TRP A 55 5.48 7.26 29.86
N TYR A 56 5.62 5.98 30.19
CA TYR A 56 4.53 5.05 30.43
C TYR A 56 4.66 4.43 31.83
N GLY A 57 3.55 4.27 32.53
CA GLY A 57 3.48 3.61 33.82
C GLY A 57 2.08 3.10 34.11
N GLY A 58 1.87 2.47 35.26
CA GLY A 58 0.57 1.90 35.63
C GLY A 58 0.69 0.68 36.54
N ASP A 59 -0.39 -0.07 36.66
CA ASP A 59 -0.44 -1.23 37.57
C ASP A 59 0.43 -2.41 37.09
N ALA A 60 0.83 -2.41 35.81
CA ALA A 60 1.65 -3.45 35.19
C ALA A 60 3.17 -3.18 35.30
N ILE A 61 3.58 -2.00 35.76
CA ILE A 61 4.99 -1.58 35.80
C ILE A 61 5.29 -0.96 37.16
N ASP A 62 6.36 -1.43 37.81
CA ASP A 62 6.88 -0.79 39.03
C ASP A 62 7.52 0.57 38.68
N GLY A 63 6.72 1.63 38.65
CA GLY A 63 7.15 2.99 38.39
C GLY A 63 6.79 3.49 36.98
N TYR A 64 7.71 4.25 36.37
CA TYR A 64 7.54 4.82 35.03
C TYR A 64 8.75 4.47 34.16
N GLU A 65 8.47 4.07 32.93
CA GLU A 65 9.45 3.77 31.90
C GLU A 65 9.48 4.91 30.86
N LEU A 66 10.68 5.34 30.47
CA LEU A 66 10.87 6.28 29.38
C LEU A 66 10.75 5.52 28.05
N ILE A 67 9.72 5.84 27.27
CA ILE A 67 9.43 5.19 25.99
C ILE A 67 10.16 5.89 24.84
N GLU A 68 10.14 7.22 24.82
CA GLU A 68 10.66 8.00 23.69
C GLU A 68 11.18 9.36 24.16
N LYS A 69 12.18 9.92 23.46
CA LYS A 69 12.72 11.26 23.74
C LYS A 69 12.94 12.05 22.46
N LEU A 70 12.22 13.16 22.33
CA LEU A 70 12.38 14.09 21.21
C LEU A 70 13.30 15.25 21.59
N GLU A 71 14.15 15.68 20.66
CA GLU A 71 14.93 16.92 20.79
C GLU A 71 14.08 18.17 20.51
N GLY A 72 14.35 19.23 21.26
CA GLY A 72 13.69 20.52 21.13
C GLY A 72 12.44 20.69 22.02
N PRO A 73 11.74 21.82 21.88
CA PRO A 73 10.54 22.11 22.67
C PRO A 73 9.35 21.26 22.24
N LEU A 74 8.29 21.26 23.05
CA LEU A 74 7.04 20.54 22.77
C LEU A 74 6.40 20.97 21.44
N ASP A 75 6.41 20.04 20.48
CA ASP A 75 5.62 20.10 19.26
C ASP A 75 4.53 19.02 19.33
N TYR A 76 3.27 19.45 19.43
CA TYR A 76 2.11 18.55 19.51
C TYR A 76 1.93 17.65 18.29
N ARG A 77 2.45 18.07 17.12
CA ARG A 77 2.42 17.25 15.91
C ARG A 77 3.34 16.04 16.06
N LYS A 78 4.60 16.30 16.41
CA LYS A 78 5.58 15.24 16.69
C LYS A 78 5.14 14.36 17.85
N ALA A 79 4.50 14.94 18.86
CA ALA A 79 3.91 14.16 19.95
C ALA A 79 2.82 13.20 19.45
N ALA A 80 1.93 13.65 18.57
CA ALA A 80 0.92 12.77 17.97
C ALA A 80 1.55 11.66 17.11
N GLU A 81 2.61 11.96 16.36
CA GLU A 81 3.39 10.95 15.61
C GLU A 81 3.99 9.89 16.55
N VAL A 82 4.58 10.29 17.68
CA VAL A 82 5.12 9.34 18.67
C VAL A 82 4.04 8.43 19.25
N PHE A 83 2.84 8.95 19.53
CA PHE A 83 1.72 8.13 20.02
C PHE A 83 1.22 7.16 18.96
N GLU A 84 1.17 7.58 17.70
CA GLU A 84 0.74 6.72 16.59
C GLU A 84 1.74 5.59 16.35
N SER A 85 3.05 5.87 16.43
CA SER A 85 4.11 4.89 16.14
C SER A 85 4.53 4.01 17.31
N SER A 86 4.00 4.22 18.52
CA SER A 86 4.44 3.51 19.74
C SER A 86 3.32 2.67 20.35
N GLU A 87 3.40 1.35 20.18
CA GLU A 87 2.46 0.38 20.78
C GLU A 87 2.34 0.55 22.31
N ALA A 88 3.45 0.84 23.00
CA ALA A 88 3.47 1.06 24.45
C ALA A 88 2.62 2.27 24.88
N LEU A 89 2.48 3.26 24.00
CA LEU A 89 1.72 4.48 24.25
C LEU A 89 0.29 4.45 23.68
N GLN A 90 -0.04 3.45 22.86
CA GLN A 90 -1.39 3.25 22.34
C GLN A 90 -2.36 2.77 23.44
N LEU A 91 -3.65 2.93 23.16
CA LEU A 91 -4.81 2.58 23.98
C LEU A 91 -5.56 1.45 23.26
N PRO A 92 -5.54 0.22 23.79
CA PRO A 92 -6.40 -0.84 23.27
C PRO A 92 -7.88 -0.51 23.54
N ASP A 93 -8.70 -0.50 22.48
CA ASP A 93 -10.10 -0.01 22.50
C ASP A 93 -11.03 -0.75 23.45
N ALA A 94 -10.79 -2.05 23.68
CA ALA A 94 -11.76 -2.94 24.32
C ALA A 94 -11.88 -2.78 25.86
N TYR A 95 -11.04 -1.95 26.48
CA TYR A 95 -10.80 -2.09 27.92
C TYR A 95 -10.97 -0.84 28.77
N PHE A 96 -11.17 0.37 28.24
CA PHE A 96 -11.17 1.58 29.08
C PHE A 96 -12.57 2.08 29.47
N VAL A 97 -12.77 2.25 30.77
CA VAL A 97 -14.03 2.73 31.36
C VAL A 97 -13.97 4.24 31.64
N GLU A 98 -12.79 4.75 32.01
CA GLU A 98 -12.57 6.17 32.31
C GLU A 98 -11.22 6.69 31.80
N MET A 99 -11.21 7.97 31.43
CA MET A 99 -10.00 8.69 31.03
C MET A 99 -9.99 10.10 31.63
N LYS A 100 -8.89 10.44 32.32
CA LYS A 100 -8.60 11.78 32.86
C LYS A 100 -7.38 12.35 32.17
N ILE A 101 -7.47 13.59 31.73
CA ILE A 101 -6.42 14.28 30.97
C ILE A 101 -6.11 15.61 31.64
N LYS A 102 -4.84 15.86 31.93
CA LYS A 102 -4.34 17.13 32.49
C LYS A 102 -3.32 17.75 31.54
N GLY A 103 -3.31 19.09 31.46
CA GLY A 103 -2.31 19.83 30.66
C GLY A 103 -2.56 19.92 29.14
N LEU A 104 -3.64 19.31 28.62
CA LEU A 104 -3.95 19.32 27.18
C LEU A 104 -5.43 19.59 26.91
N SER A 105 -5.71 20.47 25.93
CA SER A 105 -7.07 20.86 25.56
C SER A 105 -7.20 21.18 24.07
N GLY A 106 -8.44 21.32 23.59
CA GLY A 106 -8.74 21.72 22.22
C GLY A 106 -8.33 20.71 21.15
N LEU A 107 -7.96 21.21 19.97
CA LEU A 107 -7.66 20.40 18.79
C LEU A 107 -6.55 19.35 19.02
N TRP A 108 -5.47 19.72 19.72
CA TRP A 108 -4.36 18.79 19.94
C TRP A 108 -4.71 17.68 20.93
N LYS A 109 -5.62 17.95 21.88
CA LYS A 109 -6.23 16.90 22.71
C LYS A 109 -6.94 15.88 21.82
N GLU A 110 -7.77 16.35 20.89
CA GLU A 110 -8.54 15.47 20.00
C GLU A 110 -7.62 14.63 19.11
N VAL A 111 -6.59 15.24 18.51
CA VAL A 111 -5.66 14.55 17.59
C VAL A 111 -4.79 13.54 18.34
N ILE A 112 -4.22 13.89 19.49
CA ILE A 112 -3.39 12.97 20.27
C ILE A 112 -4.23 11.78 20.76
N LEU A 113 -5.49 12.00 21.18
CA LEU A 113 -6.36 10.90 21.58
C LEU A 113 -6.71 9.96 20.43
N ILE A 114 -6.82 10.46 19.20
CA ILE A 114 -6.97 9.62 18.00
C ILE A 114 -5.68 8.84 17.73
N ALA A 115 -4.52 9.49 17.81
CA ALA A 115 -3.23 8.84 17.63
C ALA A 115 -2.99 7.70 18.63
N MET A 116 -3.42 7.92 19.87
CA MET A 116 -3.36 6.92 20.93
C MET A 116 -4.35 5.77 20.70
N ASN A 117 -5.42 5.96 19.95
CA ASN A 117 -6.47 4.95 19.80
C ASN A 117 -6.06 3.93 18.73
N GLU A 118 -5.97 2.65 19.07
CA GLU A 118 -5.48 1.62 18.15
C GLU A 118 -6.28 1.56 16.83
N GLU A 119 -7.61 1.55 16.88
CA GLU A 119 -8.46 1.44 15.68
C GLU A 119 -8.48 2.71 14.82
N LEU A 120 -8.27 3.88 15.43
CA LEU A 120 -8.37 5.19 14.78
C LEU A 120 -6.99 5.82 14.49
N SER A 121 -5.91 5.21 15.02
CA SER A 121 -4.52 5.70 14.93
C SER A 121 -4.14 6.06 13.51
N TRP A 122 -4.46 5.21 12.54
CA TRP A 122 -4.17 5.41 11.11
C TRP A 122 -4.79 6.69 10.52
N ILE A 123 -5.91 7.19 11.06
CA ILE A 123 -6.51 8.47 10.64
C ILE A 123 -5.58 9.65 10.95
N THR A 124 -4.73 9.49 11.96
CA THR A 124 -3.76 10.51 12.40
C THR A 124 -2.86 10.92 11.25
N GLU A 125 -2.33 10.01 10.44
CA GLU A 125 -1.47 10.35 9.29
C GLU A 125 -2.17 11.35 8.36
N HIS A 126 -3.45 11.12 8.06
CA HIS A 126 -4.23 11.99 7.18
C HIS A 126 -4.49 13.35 7.83
N LEU A 127 -4.84 13.40 9.11
CA LEU A 127 -4.99 14.65 9.85
C LEU A 127 -3.67 15.43 9.92
N LEU A 128 -2.55 14.73 10.14
CA LEU A 128 -1.23 15.31 10.22
C LEU A 128 -0.66 15.69 8.84
N SER A 129 -1.18 15.18 7.73
CA SER A 129 -0.81 15.72 6.42
C SER A 129 -1.19 17.21 6.27
N LEU A 130 -2.23 17.67 7.00
CA LEU A 130 -2.65 19.06 7.02
C LEU A 130 -1.76 19.90 7.94
N ASN A 131 -1.36 21.10 7.49
CA ASN A 131 -0.66 22.03 8.38
C ASN A 131 -1.58 22.58 9.49
N ASN A 132 -1.02 23.21 10.52
CA ASN A 132 -1.78 23.65 11.70
C ASN A 132 -2.95 24.60 11.37
N ARG A 133 -2.83 25.41 10.32
CA ARG A 133 -3.92 26.29 9.87
C ARG A 133 -5.02 25.48 9.20
N GLN A 134 -4.64 24.57 8.32
CA GLN A 134 -5.57 23.69 7.61
C GLN A 134 -6.29 22.76 8.59
N LEU A 135 -5.61 22.18 9.57
CA LEU A 135 -6.23 21.31 10.56
C LEU A 135 -7.27 22.06 11.41
N LYS A 136 -7.01 23.32 11.77
CA LYS A 136 -8.00 24.20 12.44
C LYS A 136 -9.19 24.49 11.53
N GLN A 137 -8.96 24.72 10.24
CA GLN A 137 -10.02 24.95 9.25
C GLN A 137 -10.86 23.69 9.03
N PHE A 138 -10.23 22.53 8.92
CA PHE A 138 -10.88 21.23 8.81
C PHE A 138 -11.82 20.99 10.00
N ARG A 139 -11.33 21.20 11.24
CA ARG A 139 -12.16 21.09 12.46
C ARG A 139 -13.31 22.10 12.47
N LYS A 140 -13.11 23.30 11.92
CA LYS A 140 -14.18 24.31 11.82
C LYS A 140 -15.25 23.90 10.81
N ALA A 141 -14.85 23.33 9.68
CA ALA A 141 -15.76 22.96 8.59
C ALA A 141 -16.57 21.70 8.90
N ASN A 142 -15.95 20.70 9.54
CA ASN A 142 -16.57 19.39 9.76
C ASN A 142 -17.04 19.16 11.20
N GLY A 143 -16.67 20.07 12.12
CA GLY A 143 -16.94 19.93 13.55
C GLY A 143 -15.77 19.27 14.31
N PRO A 144 -15.89 19.19 15.65
CA PRO A 144 -14.86 18.60 16.48
C PRO A 144 -14.77 17.09 16.26
N LEU A 145 -13.56 16.55 16.36
CA LEU A 145 -13.29 15.12 16.21
C LEU A 145 -13.77 14.33 17.44
N MET A 146 -14.00 15.01 18.56
CA MET A 146 -14.50 14.43 19.81
C MET A 146 -15.42 15.40 20.56
N ARG A 147 -16.26 14.87 21.44
CA ARG A 147 -16.98 15.64 22.47
C ARG A 147 -16.72 15.02 23.84
N GLY A 148 -16.05 15.77 24.72
CA GLY A 148 -15.61 15.24 26.03
C GLY A 148 -14.53 14.17 25.85
N THR A 149 -14.87 12.92 26.15
CA THR A 149 -14.05 11.71 25.95
C THR A 149 -14.58 10.80 24.84
N ARG A 150 -15.69 11.16 24.18
CA ARG A 150 -16.30 10.34 23.12
C ARG A 150 -15.85 10.80 21.74
N PHE A 151 -15.37 9.87 20.91
CA PHE A 151 -15.04 10.15 19.52
C PHE A 151 -16.30 10.45 18.70
N ASN A 152 -16.16 11.35 17.74
CA ASN A 152 -17.17 11.60 16.73
C ASN A 152 -17.08 10.50 15.67
N HIS A 153 -17.59 9.30 15.99
CA HIS A 153 -17.49 8.14 15.10
C HIS A 153 -18.08 8.41 13.71
N THR A 154 -19.14 9.20 13.59
CA THR A 154 -19.68 9.59 12.28
C THR A 154 -18.66 10.33 11.43
N LEU A 155 -17.98 11.34 11.99
CA LEU A 155 -16.95 12.08 11.27
C LEU A 155 -15.74 11.21 10.94
N LEU A 156 -15.28 10.39 11.89
CA LEU A 156 -14.12 9.53 11.69
C LEU A 156 -14.40 8.42 10.67
N SER A 157 -15.59 7.81 10.69
CA SER A 157 -16.01 6.85 9.66
C SER A 157 -16.11 7.49 8.27
N GLN A 158 -16.51 8.77 8.17
CA GLN A 158 -16.48 9.48 6.88
C GLN A 158 -15.05 9.67 6.36
N VAL A 159 -14.10 9.98 7.25
CA VAL A 159 -12.68 10.02 6.88
C VAL A 159 -12.22 8.65 6.38
N THR A 160 -12.61 7.59 7.08
CA THR A 160 -12.33 6.20 6.69
C THR A 160 -12.85 5.87 5.30
N GLU A 161 -14.15 6.08 5.07
CA GLU A 161 -14.82 5.79 3.80
C GLU A 161 -14.16 6.54 2.64
N ILE A 162 -13.84 7.83 2.85
CA ILE A 162 -13.19 8.65 1.83
C ILE A 162 -11.83 8.06 1.44
N MET A 163 -10.96 7.80 2.41
CA MET A 163 -9.57 7.42 2.14
C MET A 163 -9.44 5.96 1.70
N GLN A 164 -10.15 5.04 2.33
CA GLN A 164 -10.02 3.61 2.04
C GLN A 164 -10.88 3.15 0.86
N GLU A 165 -12.01 3.81 0.61
CA GLU A 165 -12.92 3.38 -0.46
C GLU A 165 -12.97 4.36 -1.64
N LYS A 166 -13.33 5.63 -1.39
CA LYS A 166 -13.66 6.55 -2.48
C LYS A 166 -12.43 6.95 -3.29
N VAL A 167 -11.31 7.23 -2.63
CA VAL A 167 -10.05 7.60 -3.31
C VAL A 167 -9.55 6.44 -4.17
N VAL A 168 -9.64 5.20 -3.67
CA VAL A 168 -9.29 3.99 -4.42
C VAL A 168 -10.20 3.81 -5.63
N GLN A 169 -11.51 3.94 -5.45
CA GLN A 169 -12.48 3.86 -6.57
C GLN A 169 -12.30 4.97 -7.61
N ALA A 170 -11.81 6.14 -7.20
CA ALA A 170 -11.54 7.25 -8.10
C ALA A 170 -10.27 7.03 -8.95
N ASP A 171 -9.42 6.05 -8.59
CA ASP A 171 -8.17 5.70 -9.27
C ASP A 171 -7.23 6.92 -9.44
N MET A 172 -7.09 7.69 -8.35
CA MET A 172 -6.34 8.96 -8.39
C MET A 172 -4.96 8.91 -7.72
N GLY A 173 -4.65 7.83 -7.00
CA GLY A 173 -3.36 7.64 -6.36
C GLY A 173 -3.01 8.65 -5.26
N PHE A 174 -4.02 9.32 -4.67
CA PHE A 174 -3.79 10.21 -3.53
C PHE A 174 -3.54 9.40 -2.27
N SER A 175 -2.46 9.70 -1.54
CA SER A 175 -2.10 9.00 -0.31
C SER A 175 -2.52 9.77 0.94
N THR A 176 -2.71 11.10 0.85
CA THR A 176 -2.98 11.95 2.03
C THR A 176 -4.09 12.98 1.79
N PHE A 177 -4.67 13.48 2.88
CA PHE A 177 -5.63 14.60 2.83
C PHE A 177 -5.06 15.86 2.21
N ALA A 178 -3.81 16.20 2.50
CA ALA A 178 -3.19 17.39 1.90
C ALA A 178 -3.17 17.31 0.37
N GLU A 179 -2.84 16.16 -0.21
CA GLU A 179 -2.86 15.96 -1.66
C GLU A 179 -4.29 16.00 -2.21
N LEU A 180 -5.20 15.29 -1.55
CA LEU A 180 -6.59 15.18 -1.95
C LEU A 180 -7.30 16.54 -1.97
N PHE A 181 -7.20 17.30 -0.88
CA PHE A 181 -7.78 18.64 -0.78
C PHE A 181 -7.11 19.64 -1.74
N LYS A 182 -5.81 19.51 -2.03
CA LYS A 182 -5.13 20.38 -3.01
C LYS A 182 -5.69 20.23 -4.43
N LYS A 183 -6.21 19.05 -4.77
CA LYS A 183 -6.76 18.73 -6.09
C LYS A 183 -8.28 18.84 -6.17
N SER A 184 -8.95 18.83 -5.03
CA SER A 184 -10.39 19.04 -4.89
C SER A 184 -10.76 20.52 -4.86
N SER A 185 -11.97 20.84 -5.28
CA SER A 185 -12.60 22.14 -5.07
C SER A 185 -12.76 22.49 -3.58
N ALA A 186 -12.85 21.48 -2.72
CA ALA A 186 -12.90 21.60 -1.27
C ALA A 186 -11.58 22.06 -0.63
N GLY A 187 -10.50 22.28 -1.40
CA GLY A 187 -9.20 22.71 -0.86
C GLY A 187 -9.22 24.02 -0.07
N LYS A 188 -10.22 24.88 -0.31
CA LYS A 188 -10.40 26.15 0.41
C LYS A 188 -11.22 26.01 1.68
N SER A 189 -12.24 25.15 1.69
CA SER A 189 -13.16 24.93 2.81
C SER A 189 -12.66 23.85 3.77
N LEU A 190 -11.91 22.87 3.24
CA LEU A 190 -11.58 21.60 3.86
C LEU A 190 -12.81 20.84 4.35
N SER A 191 -13.94 20.97 3.64
CA SER A 191 -15.19 20.25 3.92
C SER A 191 -15.14 18.84 3.33
N LEU A 192 -15.41 17.83 4.16
CA LEU A 192 -15.56 16.45 3.71
C LEU A 192 -16.78 16.26 2.80
N ALA A 193 -17.86 17.03 3.02
CA ALA A 193 -19.07 16.95 2.20
C ALA A 193 -18.81 17.44 0.77
N GLU A 194 -18.09 18.56 0.60
CA GLU A 194 -17.69 19.05 -0.72
C GLU A 194 -16.69 18.09 -1.38
N LEU A 195 -15.74 17.56 -0.61
CA LEU A 195 -14.78 16.57 -1.10
C LEU A 195 -15.48 15.30 -1.60
N GLN A 196 -16.52 14.84 -0.92
CA GLN A 196 -17.30 13.67 -1.32
C GLN A 196 -17.97 13.89 -2.69
N GLN A 197 -18.50 15.09 -2.96
CA GLN A 197 -19.08 15.42 -4.26
C GLN A 197 -18.03 15.38 -5.39
N ASP A 198 -16.84 15.90 -5.13
CA ASP A 198 -15.73 15.82 -6.09
C ASP A 198 -15.33 14.38 -6.38
N LEU A 199 -15.20 13.55 -5.33
CA LEU A 199 -14.86 12.14 -5.44
C LEU A 199 -15.91 11.37 -6.25
N GLU A 200 -17.21 11.60 -6.02
CA GLU A 200 -18.27 10.97 -6.82
C GLU A 200 -18.17 11.31 -8.30
N ALA A 201 -17.87 12.57 -8.63
CA ALA A 201 -17.65 13.00 -9.99
C ALA A 201 -16.42 12.34 -10.63
N TRP A 202 -15.34 12.18 -9.87
CA TRP A 202 -14.12 11.50 -10.31
C TRP A 202 -14.33 10.00 -10.52
N ILE A 203 -14.99 9.32 -9.57
CA ILE A 203 -15.38 7.90 -9.68
C ILE A 203 -16.22 7.66 -10.94
N LYS A 204 -17.19 8.54 -11.22
CA LYS A 204 -18.01 8.44 -12.44
C LYS A 204 -17.15 8.55 -13.70
N LYS A 205 -16.19 9.48 -13.73
CA LYS A 205 -15.26 9.64 -14.86
C LYS A 205 -14.33 8.42 -15.00
N ALA A 206 -13.81 7.88 -13.91
CA ALA A 206 -12.98 6.68 -13.90
C ALA A 206 -13.73 5.47 -14.47
N LYS A 207 -14.96 5.21 -14.01
CA LYS A 207 -15.82 4.15 -14.55
C LYS A 207 -16.09 4.28 -16.05
N VAL A 208 -16.29 5.51 -16.55
CA VAL A 208 -16.46 5.75 -17.99
C VAL A 208 -15.17 5.46 -18.78
N ARG A 209 -14.01 5.86 -18.25
CA ARG A 209 -12.70 5.57 -18.87
C ARG A 209 -12.44 4.06 -18.92
N GLN A 210 -12.67 3.36 -17.82
CA GLN A 210 -12.52 1.91 -17.74
C GLN A 210 -13.40 1.19 -18.76
N LYS A 211 -14.69 1.53 -18.83
CA LYS A 211 -15.60 0.95 -19.84
C LYS A 211 -15.16 1.22 -21.29
N LYS A 212 -14.56 2.38 -21.57
CA LYS A 212 -14.01 2.67 -22.90
C LYS A 212 -12.80 1.79 -23.22
N LEU A 213 -11.90 1.63 -22.26
CA LEU A 213 -10.71 0.80 -22.38
C LEU A 213 -11.08 -0.68 -22.56
N GLU A 214 -12.03 -1.21 -21.79
CA GLU A 214 -12.56 -2.56 -21.96
C GLU A 214 -13.16 -2.77 -23.35
N ARG A 215 -13.96 -1.81 -23.85
CA ARG A 215 -14.53 -1.86 -25.21
C ARG A 215 -13.46 -1.84 -26.29
N GLU A 216 -12.39 -1.07 -26.08
CA GLU A 216 -11.27 -1.00 -27.02
C GLU A 216 -10.46 -2.30 -27.04
N GLN A 217 -10.14 -2.85 -25.87
CA GLN A 217 -9.51 -4.17 -25.73
C GLN A 217 -10.35 -5.27 -26.37
N GLU A 218 -11.66 -5.26 -26.14
CA GLU A 218 -12.59 -6.21 -26.75
C GLU A 218 -12.61 -6.07 -28.29
N ARG A 219 -12.63 -4.84 -28.82
CA ARG A 219 -12.54 -4.60 -30.26
C ARG A 219 -11.22 -5.11 -30.86
N ILE A 220 -10.11 -4.88 -30.18
CA ILE A 220 -8.79 -5.40 -30.59
C ILE A 220 -8.83 -6.92 -30.59
N ARG A 221 -9.35 -7.55 -29.54
CA ARG A 221 -9.49 -9.01 -29.43
C ARG A 221 -10.34 -9.59 -30.56
N GLN A 222 -11.51 -9.01 -30.81
CA GLN A 222 -12.39 -9.45 -31.91
C GLN A 222 -11.74 -9.27 -33.29
N LYS A 223 -11.00 -8.17 -33.50
CA LYS A 223 -10.26 -7.94 -34.74
C LYS A 223 -9.16 -8.99 -34.92
N GLN A 224 -8.40 -9.28 -33.85
CA GLN A 224 -7.38 -10.32 -33.87
C GLN A 224 -7.98 -11.70 -34.15
N GLU A 225 -9.08 -12.05 -33.49
CA GLU A 225 -9.78 -13.33 -33.70
C GLU A 225 -10.28 -13.48 -35.15
N ARG A 226 -10.86 -12.43 -35.74
CA ARG A 226 -11.27 -12.44 -37.16
C ARG A 226 -10.08 -12.61 -38.11
N LEU A 227 -8.94 -12.00 -37.83
CA LEU A 227 -7.72 -12.14 -38.63
C LEU A 227 -7.11 -13.55 -38.50
N LEU A 228 -7.25 -14.18 -37.33
CA LEU A 228 -6.74 -15.51 -37.07
C LEU A 228 -7.67 -16.63 -37.56
N LEU A 229 -8.97 -16.36 -37.71
CA LEU A 229 -9.99 -17.35 -38.09
C LEU A 229 -9.63 -18.15 -39.36
N PRO A 230 -9.16 -17.54 -40.47
CA PRO A 230 -8.78 -18.27 -41.67
C PRO A 230 -7.59 -19.21 -41.47
N TYR A 231 -6.70 -18.89 -40.51
CA TYR A 231 -5.48 -19.66 -40.23
C TYR A 231 -5.67 -20.68 -39.12
N ARG A 232 -6.85 -20.75 -38.49
CA ARG A 232 -7.12 -21.69 -37.41
C ARG A 232 -6.87 -23.15 -37.83
N PRO A 233 -7.33 -23.62 -39.01
CA PRO A 233 -7.04 -24.98 -39.47
C PRO A 233 -5.53 -25.21 -39.65
N ASP A 234 -4.81 -24.22 -40.19
CA ASP A 234 -3.37 -24.30 -40.40
C ASP A 234 -2.61 -24.39 -39.07
N ILE A 235 -2.99 -23.57 -38.07
CA ILE A 235 -2.41 -23.62 -36.73
C ILE A 235 -2.69 -25.00 -36.09
N GLU A 236 -3.92 -25.49 -36.16
CA GLU A 236 -4.31 -26.80 -35.63
C GLU A 236 -3.53 -27.93 -36.31
N PHE A 237 -3.33 -27.85 -37.64
CA PHE A 237 -2.51 -28.80 -38.40
C PHE A 237 -1.06 -28.80 -37.92
N VAL A 238 -0.44 -27.62 -37.76
CA VAL A 238 0.95 -27.51 -37.29
C VAL A 238 1.10 -28.10 -35.88
N LEU A 239 0.17 -27.79 -34.97
CA LEU A 239 0.24 -28.29 -33.59
C LEU A 239 0.03 -29.80 -33.52
N LYS A 240 -0.87 -30.36 -34.33
CA LYS A 240 -1.17 -31.80 -34.37
C LYS A 240 -0.04 -32.63 -34.99
N ASN A 241 0.62 -32.09 -36.01
CA ASN A 241 1.67 -32.79 -36.76
C ASN A 241 3.09 -32.31 -36.41
N LEU A 242 3.25 -31.60 -35.28
CA LEU A 242 4.51 -30.95 -34.91
C LEU A 242 5.70 -31.92 -34.94
N GLU A 243 5.51 -33.16 -34.46
CA GLU A 243 6.55 -34.19 -34.41
C GLU A 243 7.08 -34.61 -35.79
N GLN A 244 6.28 -34.46 -36.85
CA GLN A 244 6.70 -34.79 -38.22
C GLN A 244 7.63 -33.72 -38.82
N TYR A 245 7.52 -32.49 -38.35
CA TYR A 245 8.22 -31.32 -38.91
C TYR A 245 9.29 -30.77 -37.97
N ALA A 246 9.43 -31.34 -36.79
CA ALA A 246 10.35 -30.93 -35.76
C ALA A 246 11.62 -31.79 -35.75
N ASN A 247 12.75 -31.15 -35.46
CA ASN A 247 14.01 -31.83 -35.18
C ASN A 247 14.52 -31.37 -33.81
N PHE A 248 14.01 -31.99 -32.75
CA PHE A 248 14.54 -31.95 -31.38
C PHE A 248 14.23 -33.27 -30.68
N ASP A 249 15.17 -33.73 -29.86
CA ASP A 249 15.01 -34.94 -29.05
C ASP A 249 14.15 -34.67 -27.80
N ASP A 250 13.38 -35.70 -27.44
CA ASP A 250 12.47 -35.84 -26.30
C ASP A 250 11.11 -35.11 -26.38
N PHE A 251 10.05 -35.94 -26.21
CA PHE A 251 8.66 -35.65 -25.83
C PHE A 251 8.21 -34.20 -25.98
N THR A 252 7.35 -33.91 -26.97
CA THR A 252 6.73 -32.61 -27.21
C THR A 252 5.90 -32.14 -26.01
N PRO A 253 6.41 -31.27 -25.11
CA PRO A 253 5.68 -30.95 -23.88
C PRO A 253 4.49 -30.03 -24.23
N HIS A 254 3.36 -30.15 -23.53
CA HIS A 254 2.22 -29.25 -23.72
C HIS A 254 2.59 -27.75 -23.64
N GLN A 255 3.64 -27.42 -22.90
CA GLN A 255 4.16 -26.05 -22.79
C GLN A 255 4.80 -25.54 -24.08
N LEU A 256 5.47 -26.41 -24.86
CA LEU A 256 6.00 -26.07 -26.18
C LEU A 256 4.86 -25.79 -27.16
N GLN A 257 3.84 -26.66 -27.20
CA GLN A 257 2.67 -26.48 -28.08
C GLN A 257 1.93 -25.17 -27.77
N ARG A 258 1.68 -24.85 -26.49
CA ARG A 258 1.05 -23.59 -26.08
C ARG A 258 1.87 -22.36 -26.50
N ASN A 259 3.19 -22.42 -26.33
CA ASN A 259 4.08 -21.32 -26.72
C ASN A 259 4.17 -21.19 -28.24
N LEU A 260 4.17 -22.30 -28.99
CA LEU A 260 4.15 -22.31 -30.45
C LEU A 260 2.84 -21.72 -30.97
N GLU A 261 1.69 -22.13 -30.42
CA GLU A 261 0.39 -21.57 -30.78
C GLU A 261 0.37 -20.05 -30.58
N ARG A 262 0.88 -19.58 -29.44
CA ARG A 262 1.01 -18.14 -29.17
C ARG A 262 1.91 -17.44 -30.20
N PHE A 263 3.09 -18.01 -30.47
CA PHE A 263 4.01 -17.46 -31.46
C PHE A 263 3.36 -17.38 -32.85
N LEU A 264 2.67 -18.43 -33.29
CA LEU A 264 2.01 -18.45 -34.59
C LEU A 264 0.92 -17.41 -34.70
N LYS A 265 0.09 -17.25 -33.65
CA LYS A 265 -0.92 -16.19 -33.60
C LYS A 265 -0.27 -14.81 -33.70
N GLU A 266 0.78 -14.54 -32.93
CA GLU A 266 1.51 -13.26 -32.97
C GLU A 266 2.15 -13.02 -34.36
N TYR A 267 2.74 -14.05 -34.96
CA TYR A 267 3.35 -13.97 -36.28
C TYR A 267 2.33 -13.71 -37.39
N ILE A 268 1.19 -14.41 -37.38
CA ILE A 268 0.09 -14.23 -38.36
C ILE A 268 -0.51 -12.84 -38.23
N LEU A 269 -0.71 -12.33 -37.01
CA LEU A 269 -1.22 -10.98 -36.81
C LEU A 269 -0.28 -9.91 -37.37
N ALA A 270 1.03 -10.16 -37.39
CA ALA A 270 2.02 -9.24 -37.92
C ALA A 270 2.26 -9.38 -39.44
N ASN A 271 2.21 -10.61 -39.98
CA ASN A 271 2.67 -10.91 -41.34
C ASN A 271 1.56 -11.39 -42.29
N HIS A 272 0.34 -11.61 -41.79
CA HIS A 272 -0.78 -12.17 -42.55
C HIS A 272 -0.44 -13.49 -43.26
N SER A 273 0.44 -14.30 -42.67
CA SER A 273 0.79 -15.62 -43.15
C SER A 273 1.40 -16.48 -42.05
N LEU A 274 1.41 -17.80 -42.24
CA LEU A 274 2.31 -18.67 -41.52
C LEU A 274 3.78 -18.36 -41.86
N PRO A 275 4.73 -18.71 -40.97
CA PRO A 275 6.14 -18.70 -41.31
C PRO A 275 6.42 -19.52 -42.57
N ASN A 276 7.42 -19.10 -43.34
CA ASN A 276 7.86 -19.76 -44.57
C ASN A 276 9.32 -20.22 -44.53
N GLN A 277 9.93 -20.18 -43.34
CA GLN A 277 11.32 -20.52 -43.09
C GLN A 277 11.43 -21.35 -41.83
N THR A 278 12.54 -22.08 -41.69
CA THR A 278 12.85 -22.86 -40.50
C THR A 278 12.75 -22.00 -39.25
N LEU A 279 11.95 -22.48 -38.30
CA LEU A 279 11.73 -21.83 -37.01
C LEU A 279 12.56 -22.55 -35.96
N TYR A 280 13.54 -21.88 -35.38
CA TYR A 280 14.43 -22.43 -34.38
C TYR A 280 13.83 -22.31 -32.98
N VAL A 281 13.92 -23.38 -32.20
CA VAL A 281 13.36 -23.50 -30.86
C VAL A 281 14.46 -23.31 -29.83
N PHE A 282 14.26 -22.40 -28.89
CA PHE A 282 15.16 -22.15 -27.76
C PHE A 282 14.49 -22.58 -26.47
N ARG A 283 15.20 -23.29 -25.61
CA ARG A 283 14.73 -23.78 -24.31
C ARG A 283 15.65 -23.29 -23.21
N TRP A 284 15.11 -22.69 -22.16
CA TRP A 284 15.87 -22.41 -20.93
C TRP A 284 15.04 -22.70 -19.68
N GLY A 285 15.72 -23.10 -18.61
CA GLY A 285 15.10 -23.36 -17.31
C GLY A 285 14.72 -22.05 -16.62
N VAL A 286 13.50 -22.01 -16.05
CA VAL A 286 13.01 -20.83 -15.30
C VAL A 286 12.88 -21.15 -13.81
N TYR A 287 12.48 -22.37 -13.47
CA TYR A 287 12.39 -22.89 -12.10
C TYR A 287 12.64 -24.41 -12.11
N ILE A 288 12.79 -25.06 -10.94
CA ILE A 288 13.02 -26.51 -10.84
C ILE A 288 12.03 -27.27 -11.75
N ARG A 289 12.56 -27.94 -12.78
CA ARG A 289 11.82 -28.74 -13.78
C ARG A 289 10.79 -27.97 -14.66
N GLN A 290 10.84 -26.64 -14.71
CA GLN A 290 10.01 -25.84 -15.63
C GLN A 290 10.85 -25.13 -16.69
N TYR A 291 10.48 -25.32 -17.95
CA TYR A 291 11.15 -24.74 -19.11
C TYR A 291 10.29 -23.66 -19.77
N GLN A 292 10.92 -22.59 -20.25
CA GLN A 292 10.30 -21.69 -21.22
C GLN A 292 10.84 -21.96 -22.62
N TYR A 293 9.98 -21.70 -23.62
CA TYR A 293 10.30 -21.86 -25.03
C TYR A 293 10.18 -20.52 -25.74
N ARG A 294 11.15 -20.18 -26.59
CA ARG A 294 11.08 -19.08 -27.56
C ARG A 294 11.38 -19.60 -28.95
N PHE A 295 10.95 -18.83 -29.94
CA PHE A 295 11.12 -19.16 -31.35
C PHE A 295 11.78 -17.99 -32.07
N ALA A 296 12.70 -18.30 -32.98
CA ALA A 296 13.34 -17.30 -33.85
C ALA A 296 13.69 -17.89 -35.21
N PHE A 297 13.96 -17.03 -36.19
CA PHE A 297 14.40 -17.44 -37.53
C PHE A 297 15.93 -17.59 -37.64
N THR A 298 16.65 -17.38 -36.54
CA THR A 298 18.10 -17.59 -36.43
C THR A 298 18.38 -18.75 -35.47
N ASN A 299 19.41 -19.55 -35.75
CA ASN A 299 19.82 -20.66 -34.90
C ASN A 299 20.56 -20.24 -33.62
N LYS A 300 20.89 -18.94 -33.53
CA LYS A 300 21.54 -18.28 -32.41
C LYS A 300 20.75 -17.04 -31.99
N THR A 301 20.65 -16.80 -30.69
CA THR A 301 20.08 -15.58 -30.13
C THR A 301 20.80 -15.19 -28.85
N ARG A 302 20.68 -13.93 -28.43
CA ARG A 302 21.19 -13.47 -27.14
C ARG A 302 20.08 -13.52 -26.10
N ALA A 303 20.37 -14.11 -24.94
CA ALA A 303 19.45 -14.19 -23.84
C ALA A 303 20.15 -13.88 -22.53
N ILE A 304 19.43 -13.19 -21.63
CA ILE A 304 19.89 -12.98 -20.26
C ILE A 304 19.61 -14.27 -19.47
N ILE A 305 20.67 -14.94 -19.04
CA ILE A 305 20.60 -16.16 -18.23
C ILE A 305 20.88 -15.78 -16.78
N ARG A 306 19.95 -16.13 -15.89
CA ARG A 306 20.12 -15.97 -14.44
C ARG A 306 20.83 -17.20 -13.86
N GLN A 307 21.94 -16.98 -13.16
CA GLN A 307 22.64 -18.00 -12.36
C GLN A 307 22.74 -17.49 -10.91
N GLY A 308 21.81 -17.92 -10.06
CA GLY A 308 21.69 -17.40 -8.70
C GLY A 308 21.31 -15.90 -8.69
N SER A 309 22.10 -15.07 -8.00
CA SER A 309 21.91 -13.61 -7.91
C SER A 309 22.50 -12.82 -9.08
N LYS A 310 23.15 -13.49 -10.05
CA LYS A 310 23.80 -12.84 -11.21
C LYS A 310 23.01 -13.10 -12.49
N SER A 311 22.95 -12.08 -13.34
CA SER A 311 22.37 -12.15 -14.70
C SER A 311 23.49 -11.87 -15.70
N GLU A 312 23.67 -12.75 -16.69
CA GLU A 312 24.67 -12.58 -17.75
C GLU A 312 24.00 -12.72 -19.12
N GLU A 313 24.30 -11.84 -20.06
CA GLU A 313 23.85 -11.97 -21.45
C GLU A 313 24.75 -12.98 -22.17
N LYS A 314 24.18 -14.09 -22.64
CA LYS A 314 24.91 -15.13 -23.39
C LYS A 314 24.27 -15.36 -24.75
N GLU A 315 25.11 -15.67 -25.73
CA GLU A 315 24.63 -16.29 -26.96
C GLU A 315 24.23 -17.73 -26.66
N ILE A 316 23.01 -18.08 -27.02
CA ILE A 316 22.47 -19.42 -26.91
C ILE A 316 22.17 -19.97 -28.29
N THR A 317 22.36 -21.27 -28.46
CA THR A 317 22.02 -22.02 -29.67
C THR A 317 20.65 -22.68 -29.49
N ALA A 318 19.91 -22.81 -30.58
CA ALA A 318 18.64 -23.50 -30.59
C ALA A 318 18.78 -24.97 -30.17
N VAL A 319 17.81 -25.47 -29.42
CA VAL A 319 17.71 -26.89 -29.03
C VAL A 319 17.04 -27.75 -30.10
N GLY A 320 16.47 -27.10 -31.12
CA GLY A 320 15.88 -27.76 -32.27
C GLY A 320 15.28 -26.78 -33.26
N SER A 321 14.54 -27.32 -34.22
CA SER A 321 13.89 -26.52 -35.25
C SER A 321 12.58 -27.14 -35.73
N ILE A 322 11.75 -26.32 -36.37
CA ILE A 322 10.50 -26.71 -37.02
C ILE A 322 10.57 -26.26 -38.48
N ASP A 323 10.39 -27.19 -39.41
CA ASP A 323 10.50 -26.90 -40.84
C ASP A 323 9.19 -26.40 -41.46
N PHE A 324 8.94 -25.10 -41.32
CA PHE A 324 7.78 -24.46 -41.93
C PHE A 324 7.81 -24.44 -43.47
N LYS A 325 8.96 -24.67 -44.12
CA LYS A 325 8.98 -24.77 -45.59
C LYS A 325 8.23 -26.02 -46.05
N THR A 326 8.43 -27.14 -45.36
CA THR A 326 7.76 -28.40 -45.67
C THR A 326 6.30 -28.37 -45.25
N ILE A 327 6.00 -27.85 -44.05
CA ILE A 327 4.61 -27.62 -43.60
C ILE A 327 3.77 -26.85 -44.64
N ARG A 328 4.31 -25.77 -45.23
CA ARG A 328 3.57 -24.98 -46.22
C ARG A 328 3.34 -25.71 -47.55
N LYS A 329 4.14 -26.72 -47.88
CA LYS A 329 3.90 -27.57 -49.05
C LYS A 329 2.75 -28.54 -48.77
N ASP A 330 2.70 -29.09 -47.56
CA ASP A 330 1.70 -30.10 -47.19
C ASP A 330 0.33 -29.50 -46.84
N LEU A 331 0.27 -28.19 -46.54
CA LEU A 331 -0.97 -27.42 -46.35
C LEU A 331 -1.65 -27.01 -47.67
N LYS A 332 -0.97 -27.12 -48.82
CA LYS A 332 -1.50 -26.79 -50.15
C LYS A 332 -1.93 -28.04 -50.89
#